data_AF-A0AAW9KI80-F1
#
_entry.id   AF-A0AAW9KI80-F1
#
_cell.length_a   1.000
_cell.length_b   1.000
_cell.length_c   1.000
_cell.angle_alpha   90.00
_cell.angle_beta   90.00
_cell.angle_gamma   90.00
#
_symmetry.space_group_name_H-M   'P 1'
#
loop_
_entity.id
_entity.type
_entity.pdbx_description
1 polymer ?
#
loop_
_entity_poly.entity_id
_entity_poly.type
_entity_poly.pdbx_seq_one_letter_code
_entity_poly.pdbx_strand_id
1 'polypeptide(L)'
;ELWFMLMDKLGDMVITYVRSQIKNGGKAFQLFDSWAGSLSPRDFQTYVLPTIERIYASLSDLNVPNIYFPGVSSGELLPLLHQVKASVIGLDWRVSIEEGRRRLGDQFAVQGNMDPYLLTGPMDN
;
A
#
# COMPACT_ATOMS: atom_id res chain seq x y z
N GLU A 1 -16.67 -16.83 -4.76
CA GLU A 1 -16.25 -17.04 -6.16
C GLU A 1 -16.28 -15.76 -6.99
N LEU A 2 -17.44 -15.10 -7.16
CA LEU A 2 -17.55 -13.86 -7.95
C LEU A 2 -16.58 -12.75 -7.50
N TRP A 3 -16.44 -12.52 -6.19
CA TRP A 3 -15.49 -11.56 -5.64
C TRP A 3 -14.05 -11.84 -6.09
N PHE A 4 -13.60 -13.09 -5.98
CA PHE A 4 -12.24 -13.46 -6.35
C PHE A 4 -12.00 -13.31 -7.86
N MET A 5 -12.98 -13.69 -8.71
CA MET A 5 -12.89 -13.44 -10.15
C MET A 5 -12.80 -11.95 -10.50
N LEU A 6 -13.52 -11.09 -9.75
CA LEU A 6 -13.42 -9.64 -9.92
C LEU A 6 -12.03 -9.15 -9.53
N MET A 7 -11.52 -9.56 -8.37
CA MET A 7 -10.20 -9.17 -7.88
C MET A 7 -9.08 -9.65 -8.80
N ASP A 8 -9.20 -10.83 -9.40
CA ASP A 8 -8.25 -11.32 -10.41
C ASP A 8 -8.23 -10.42 -11.64
N LYS A 9 -9.40 -10.07 -12.18
CA LYS A 9 -9.50 -9.14 -13.32
C LYS A 9 -8.93 -7.76 -13.02
N LEU A 10 -9.22 -7.22 -11.83
CA LEU A 10 -8.69 -5.93 -11.41
C LEU A 10 -7.18 -5.97 -11.21
N GLY A 11 -6.64 -7.04 -10.62
CA GLY A 11 -5.20 -7.22 -10.46
C GLY A 11 -4.47 -7.31 -11.80
N ASP A 12 -5.02 -8.03 -12.78
CA ASP A 12 -4.44 -8.14 -14.13
C ASP A 12 -4.42 -6.78 -14.86
N MET A 13 -5.51 -6.02 -14.70
CA MET A 13 -5.61 -4.66 -15.22
C MET A 13 -4.54 -3.76 -14.58
N VAL A 14 -4.38 -3.79 -13.25
CA VAL A 14 -3.38 -2.98 -12.54
C VAL A 14 -1.96 -3.34 -12.99
N ILE A 15 -1.63 -4.63 -13.09
CA ILE A 15 -0.31 -5.09 -13.56
C ILE A 15 -0.01 -4.53 -14.95
N THR A 16 -0.96 -4.68 -15.88
CA THR A 16 -0.81 -4.18 -17.26
C THR A 16 -0.65 -2.67 -17.28
N TYR A 17 -1.45 -1.96 -16.48
CA TYR A 17 -1.43 -0.50 -16.42
C TYR A 17 -0.11 0.03 -15.85
N VAL A 18 0.37 -0.50 -14.74
CA VAL A 18 1.65 -0.10 -14.13
C VAL A 18 2.82 -0.37 -15.09
N ARG A 19 2.86 -1.55 -15.73
CA ARG A 19 3.90 -1.85 -16.74
C ARG A 19 3.91 -0.82 -17.86
N SER A 20 2.74 -0.42 -18.36
CA SER A 20 2.64 0.61 -19.39
C SER A 20 3.18 1.95 -18.90
N GLN A 21 2.82 2.39 -17.68
CA GLN A 21 3.29 3.65 -17.11
C GLN A 21 4.82 3.66 -16.96
N ILE A 22 5.41 2.57 -16.46
CA ILE A 22 6.87 2.47 -16.31
C ILE A 22 7.55 2.42 -17.68
N LYS A 23 7.00 1.68 -18.66
CA LYS A 23 7.51 1.66 -20.04
C LYS A 23 7.50 3.05 -20.68
N ASN A 24 6.53 3.90 -20.35
CA ASN A 24 6.40 5.27 -20.84
C ASN A 24 7.14 6.31 -19.98
N GLY A 25 8.07 5.87 -19.13
CA GLY A 25 9.00 6.76 -18.42
C GLY A 25 8.70 6.96 -16.94
N GLY A 26 7.65 6.35 -16.40
CA GLY A 26 7.41 6.29 -14.96
C GLY A 26 8.63 5.75 -14.22
N LYS A 27 9.06 6.45 -13.16
CA LYS A 27 10.29 6.15 -12.40
C LYS A 27 10.03 5.51 -11.04
N ALA A 28 8.78 5.46 -10.62
CA ALA A 28 8.27 4.79 -9.44
C ALA A 28 6.78 4.55 -9.63
N PHE A 29 6.18 3.69 -8.83
CA PHE A 29 4.72 3.59 -8.75
C PHE A 29 4.23 3.47 -7.31
N GLN A 30 3.00 3.90 -7.09
CA GLN A 30 2.30 3.73 -5.82
C GLN A 30 0.94 3.08 -6.06
N LEU A 31 0.66 1.98 -5.36
CA LEU A 31 -0.66 1.38 -5.32
C LEU A 31 -1.44 1.99 -4.15
N PHE A 32 -2.53 2.68 -4.47
CA PHE A 32 -3.45 3.26 -3.50
C PHE A 32 -4.60 2.29 -3.25
N ASP A 33 -4.60 1.64 -2.09
CA ASP A 33 -5.76 0.88 -1.60
C ASP A 33 -6.49 1.71 -0.54
N SER A 34 -7.13 2.78 -1.03
CA SER A 34 -7.68 3.84 -0.18
C SER A 34 -8.74 3.37 0.81
N TRP A 35 -9.31 2.19 0.59
CA TRP A 35 -10.45 1.65 1.33
C TRP A 35 -10.11 0.44 2.21
N ALA A 36 -8.88 -0.10 2.15
CA ALA A 36 -8.50 -1.27 2.93
C ALA A 36 -8.72 -1.09 4.44
N GLY A 37 -8.54 0.12 4.97
CA GLY A 37 -8.82 0.43 6.38
C GLY A 37 -10.28 0.29 6.83
N SER A 38 -11.22 0.05 5.90
CA SER A 38 -12.60 -0.32 6.25
C SER A 38 -12.78 -1.80 6.56
N LEU A 39 -11.76 -2.63 6.33
CA LEU A 39 -11.81 -4.07 6.55
C LEU A 39 -11.20 -4.47 7.89
N SER A 40 -11.72 -5.56 8.46
CA SER A 40 -11.03 -6.24 9.54
C SER A 40 -9.72 -6.88 9.02
N PRO A 41 -8.72 -7.14 9.87
CA PRO A 41 -7.50 -7.84 9.47
C PRO A 41 -7.80 -9.20 8.80
N ARG A 42 -8.80 -9.94 9.30
CA ARG A 42 -9.22 -11.23 8.75
C ARG A 42 -9.78 -11.08 7.33
N ASP A 43 -10.66 -10.10 7.12
CA ASP A 43 -11.28 -9.88 5.81
C ASP A 43 -10.25 -9.37 4.81
N PHE A 44 -9.39 -8.44 5.22
CA PHE A 44 -8.28 -7.99 4.37
C PHE A 44 -7.39 -9.16 3.94
N GLN A 45 -6.98 -10.01 4.88
CA GLN A 45 -6.14 -11.18 4.60
C GLN A 45 -6.81 -12.17 3.63
N THR A 46 -8.13 -12.33 3.71
CA THR A 46 -8.87 -13.30 2.88
C THR A 46 -9.20 -12.75 1.50
N TYR A 47 -9.67 -11.50 1.44
CA TYR A 47 -10.37 -10.96 0.27
C TYR A 47 -9.54 -9.98 -0.55
N VAL A 48 -8.47 -9.40 0.01
CA VAL A 48 -7.70 -8.31 -0.64
C VAL A 48 -6.22 -8.64 -0.73
N LEU A 49 -5.58 -8.99 0.38
CA LEU A 49 -4.13 -9.19 0.46
C LEU A 49 -3.57 -10.14 -0.62
N PRO A 50 -4.21 -11.28 -0.97
CA PRO A 50 -3.68 -12.16 -2.01
C PRO A 50 -3.56 -11.48 -3.39
N THR A 51 -4.46 -10.54 -3.69
CA THR A 51 -4.40 -9.77 -4.95
C THR A 51 -3.29 -8.75 -4.91
N ILE A 52 -3.09 -8.08 -3.77
CA ILE A 52 -1.99 -7.13 -3.57
C ILE A 52 -0.64 -7.85 -3.71
N GLU A 53 -0.45 -8.96 -3.01
CA GLU A 53 0.76 -9.79 -3.11
C GLU A 53 1.04 -10.23 -4.55
N ARG A 54 0.00 -10.68 -5.26
CA ARG A 54 0.11 -11.06 -6.68
C ARG A 54 0.56 -9.88 -7.56
N ILE A 55 -0.04 -8.71 -7.39
CA ILE A 55 0.34 -7.50 -8.14
C ILE A 55 1.83 -7.19 -7.94
N TYR A 56 2.30 -7.12 -6.69
CA TYR A 56 3.71 -6.83 -6.40
C TYR A 56 4.66 -7.93 -6.89
N ALA A 57 4.28 -9.19 -6.76
CA ALA A 57 5.07 -10.30 -7.29
C ALA A 57 5.19 -10.24 -8.82
N SER A 58 4.09 -9.96 -9.54
CA SER A 58 4.06 -9.85 -11.01
C SER A 58 4.76 -8.62 -11.56
N LEU A 59 5.09 -7.64 -10.72
CA LEU A 59 5.81 -6.42 -11.08
C LEU A 59 7.24 -6.38 -10.51
N SER A 60 7.70 -7.47 -9.89
CA SER A 60 9.02 -7.52 -9.22
C SER A 60 10.22 -7.44 -10.17
N ASP A 61 10.02 -7.66 -11.47
CA ASP A 61 11.01 -7.42 -12.54
C ASP A 61 11.17 -5.93 -12.88
N LEU A 62 10.25 -5.07 -12.45
CA LEU A 62 10.36 -3.63 -12.67
C LEU A 62 11.35 -3.04 -11.65
N ASN A 63 12.53 -2.66 -12.13
CA ASN A 63 13.59 -2.06 -11.30
C ASN A 63 13.33 -0.57 -11.00
N VAL A 64 12.19 -0.28 -10.36
CA VAL A 64 11.77 1.06 -9.93
C VAL A 64 11.21 1.00 -8.51
N PRO A 65 11.32 2.07 -7.69
CA PRO A 65 10.68 2.13 -6.39
C PRO A 65 9.17 1.87 -6.48
N ASN A 66 8.68 1.05 -5.55
CA ASN A 66 7.28 0.66 -5.49
C ASN A 66 6.74 0.84 -4.07
N ILE A 67 5.57 1.48 -3.97
CA ILE A 67 5.00 1.96 -2.71
C ILE A 67 3.58 1.41 -2.55
N TYR A 68 3.29 0.77 -1.41
CA TYR A 68 1.93 0.38 -1.06
C TYR A 68 1.36 1.31 0.00
N PHE A 69 0.22 1.94 -0.29
CA PHE A 69 -0.52 2.74 0.68
C PHE A 69 -1.90 2.10 0.93
N PRO A 70 -2.11 1.42 2.09
CA PRO A 70 -3.36 0.76 2.43
C PRO A 70 -4.47 1.71 2.92
N GLY A 71 -4.42 3.00 2.53
CA GLY A 71 -5.43 3.98 2.89
C GLY A 71 -5.37 4.44 4.34
N VAL A 72 -6.37 5.22 4.74
CA VAL A 72 -6.55 5.69 6.12
C VAL A 72 -7.21 4.62 6.99
N SER A 73 -7.00 4.69 8.30
CA SER A 73 -7.49 3.70 9.28
C SER A 73 -6.93 2.29 9.08
N SER A 74 -5.75 2.18 8.47
CA SER A 74 -5.15 0.91 8.06
C SER A 74 -4.06 0.38 8.99
N GLY A 75 -3.82 1.06 10.13
CA GLY A 75 -2.74 0.73 11.06
C GLY A 75 -2.75 -0.70 11.61
N GLU A 76 -3.93 -1.31 11.75
CA GLU A 76 -4.09 -2.71 12.21
C GLU A 76 -3.80 -3.74 11.11
N LEU A 77 -3.66 -3.30 9.85
CA LEU A 77 -3.28 -4.17 8.73
C LEU A 77 -1.76 -4.30 8.58
N LEU A 78 -0.97 -3.38 9.15
CA LEU A 78 0.48 -3.34 8.99
C LEU A 78 1.18 -4.69 9.30
N PRO A 79 0.81 -5.43 10.37
CA PRO A 79 1.45 -6.72 10.65
C PRO A 79 1.20 -7.80 9.59
N LEU A 80 0.22 -7.62 8.71
CA LEU A 80 -0.10 -8.56 7.63
C LEU A 80 0.74 -8.29 6.37
N LEU A 81 1.44 -7.17 6.28
CA LEU A 81 2.08 -6.71 5.03
C LEU A 81 3.50 -7.26 4.82
N HIS A 82 4.06 -8.01 5.78
CA HIS A 82 5.44 -8.50 5.73
C HIS A 82 5.80 -9.31 4.47
N GLN A 83 4.82 -10.00 3.87
CA GLN A 83 5.01 -10.80 2.66
C GLN A 83 4.79 -10.01 1.36
N VAL A 84 4.24 -8.80 1.43
CA VAL A 84 4.08 -7.94 0.26
C VAL A 84 5.46 -7.49 -0.19
N LYS A 85 5.79 -7.75 -1.47
CA LYS A 85 7.08 -7.37 -2.08
C LYS A 85 7.17 -5.87 -2.42
N ALA A 86 6.60 -5.03 -1.57
CA ALA A 86 6.73 -3.58 -1.67
C ALA A 86 8.10 -3.13 -1.14
N SER A 87 8.62 -2.00 -1.63
CA SER A 87 9.85 -1.38 -1.12
C SER A 87 9.55 -0.35 -0.03
N VAL A 88 8.38 0.29 -0.12
CA VAL A 88 7.92 1.33 0.77
C VAL A 88 6.47 1.06 1.19
N ILE A 89 6.17 1.25 2.48
CA ILE A 89 4.79 1.26 2.98
C ILE A 89 4.41 2.68 3.39
N GLY A 90 3.30 3.17 2.85
CA GLY A 90 2.72 4.45 3.25
C GLY A 90 1.94 4.32 4.56
N LEU A 91 2.11 5.30 5.44
CA LEU A 91 1.41 5.39 6.73
C LEU A 91 0.49 6.61 6.75
N ASP A 92 -0.69 6.46 7.34
CA ASP A 92 -1.55 7.61 7.67
C ASP A 92 -1.12 8.27 9.00
N TRP A 93 -1.72 9.42 9.31
CA TRP A 93 -1.37 10.22 10.49
C TRP A 93 -1.75 9.60 11.84
N ARG A 94 -2.51 8.50 11.86
CA ARG A 94 -2.96 7.86 13.10
C ARG A 94 -1.92 6.91 13.69
N VAL A 95 -0.93 6.50 12.90
CA VAL A 95 0.16 5.62 13.33
C VAL A 95 1.46 6.40 13.32
N SER A 96 2.12 6.57 14.47
CA SER A 96 3.44 7.23 14.48
C SER A 96 4.44 6.48 13.59
N ILE A 97 5.41 7.21 13.02
CA ILE A 97 6.46 6.60 12.18
C ILE A 97 7.17 5.47 12.93
N GLU A 98 7.51 5.69 14.20
CA GLU A 98 8.15 4.69 15.06
C GLU A 98 7.32 3.42 15.20
N GLU A 99 6.02 3.55 15.51
CA GLU A 99 5.14 2.41 15.69
C GLU A 99 4.89 1.68 14.35
N GLY A 100 4.74 2.42 13.26
CA GLY A 100 4.60 1.85 11.92
C GLY A 100 5.81 1.01 11.55
N ARG A 101 7.03 1.53 11.77
CA ARG A 101 8.29 0.78 11.54
C ARG A 101 8.36 -0.49 12.39
N ARG A 102 8.04 -0.38 13.68
CA ARG A 102 8.03 -1.52 14.61
C ARG A 102 7.05 -2.61 14.17
N ARG A 103 5.82 -2.25 13.79
CA ARG A 103 4.80 -3.20 13.32
C ARG A 103 5.12 -3.85 11.98
N LEU A 104 5.92 -3.19 11.15
CA LEU A 104 6.40 -3.65 9.85
C LEU A 104 7.73 -4.42 9.94
N GLY A 105 8.27 -4.62 11.15
CA GLY A 105 9.51 -5.36 11.38
C GLY A 105 10.76 -4.73 10.76
N ASP A 106 10.77 -3.41 10.59
CA ASP A 106 11.87 -2.64 9.97
C ASP A 106 12.28 -3.08 8.54
N GLN A 107 11.47 -3.93 7.89
CA GLN A 107 11.74 -4.48 6.56
C GLN A 107 11.58 -3.46 5.42
N PHE A 108 10.76 -2.44 5.63
CA PHE A 108 10.36 -1.49 4.60
C PHE A 108 10.87 -0.07 4.89
N ALA A 109 11.10 0.71 3.84
CA ALA A 109 11.05 2.15 3.98
C ALA A 109 9.60 2.58 4.30
N VAL A 110 9.44 3.73 4.96
CA VAL A 110 8.12 4.27 5.34
C VAL A 110 7.93 5.65 4.71
N GLN A 111 6.72 5.94 4.24
CA GLN A 111 6.33 7.22 3.63
C GLN A 111 5.13 7.82 4.35
N GLY A 112 5.16 9.13 4.63
CA GLY A 112 4.12 9.85 5.37
C GLY A 112 4.71 10.65 6.54
N ASN A 113 3.92 11.07 7.53
CA ASN A 113 2.49 10.79 7.70
C ASN A 113 1.72 11.96 8.33
N MET A 114 2.18 13.19 8.14
CA MET A 114 1.58 14.38 8.76
C MET A 114 0.06 14.48 8.51
N ASP A 115 -0.71 14.76 9.56
CA ASP A 115 -2.14 15.05 9.43
C ASP A 115 -2.30 16.32 8.58
N PRO A 116 -3.00 16.26 7.43
CA PRO A 116 -3.16 17.43 6.57
C PRO A 116 -3.89 18.59 7.27
N TYR A 117 -4.68 18.34 8.33
CA TYR A 117 -5.35 19.40 9.09
C TYR A 117 -4.37 20.30 9.85
N LEU A 118 -3.13 19.84 10.10
CA LEU A 118 -2.09 20.70 10.68
C LEU A 118 -1.76 21.89 9.78
N LEU A 119 -1.93 21.75 8.46
CA LEU A 119 -1.72 22.84 7.50
C LEU A 119 -2.75 23.97 7.62
N THR A 120 -3.82 23.78 8.39
CA THR A 120 -4.79 24.85 8.69
C THR A 120 -4.45 25.62 9.97
N GLY A 121 -3.40 25.23 10.69
CA GLY A 121 -2.90 25.92 11.87
C GLY A 121 -1.99 27.12 11.53
N PRO A 122 -1.65 27.96 12.52
CA PRO A 122 -0.65 29.00 12.35
C PRO A 122 0.75 28.40 12.11
N MET A 123 1.63 29.18 11.45
CA MET A 123 3.00 28.75 11.11
C MET A 123 3.91 28.54 12.33
N ASP A 124 3.63 29.23 13.44
CA ASP A 124 4.53 29.34 14.60
C ASP A 124 4.10 28.48 15.80
N ASN A 125 3.60 27.27 15.55
CA ASN A 125 3.40 26.30 16.63
C ASN A 125 4.72 25.76 17.15
#